data_AF-A0A1C3V6U3-F1
#
_entry.id   AF-A0A1C3V6U3-F1
#
_cell.length_a   1.000
_cell.length_b   1.000
_cell.length_c   1.000
_cell.angle_alpha   90.00
_cell.angle_beta   90.00
_cell.angle_gamma   90.00
#
_symmetry.space_group_name_H-M   'P 1'
#
loop_
_entity.id
_entity.type
_entity.pdbx_description
1 polymer ?
#
loop_
_entity_poly.entity_id
_entity_poly.type
_entity_poly.pdbx_seq_one_letter_code
_entity_poly.pdbx_strand_id
1 'polypeptide(L)'
;MTIGIGAFGPNAGLAVYRALRAAEKVGTGAIGGFATFAAITEDGRVLYSVTQRGGASTAFTDGEITGVEPWPDFASARVAAVISSGPDRPGDLTRLIPTNPAVGLVTGHRIPLTKGTNGIQMNLDALTRMQAGSSAVTAAHSVTDESPGADCGLICVDVAGRIGVCNTERVKRRPDVATLLREDQVTGSAVGVLHNSINPFGAVAELAAAVAIETMAEVAASNGFVTIRAGTPIALGAEDAVFCDPNGNVLRVTTTDPAFVNQTKLAAPYLASSVWIGESRAGQTTAEPFTSAEHGFLNSFNGKGEFRIPYR
;
A
#
# COMPACT_ATOMS: atom_id res chain seq x y z
N MET A 1 17.06 14.58 3.39
CA MET A 1 15.96 14.60 2.42
C MET A 1 15.87 13.21 1.87
N THR A 2 14.85 12.46 2.24
CA THR A 2 14.76 11.03 1.92
C THR A 2 13.32 10.61 2.19
N ILE A 3 12.87 9.59 1.46
CA ILE A 3 11.70 8.78 1.80
C ILE A 3 12.19 7.40 2.21
N GLY A 4 11.67 6.88 3.31
CA GLY A 4 11.81 5.49 3.76
C GLY A 4 10.44 4.85 3.80
N ILE A 5 10.34 3.62 3.30
CA ILE A 5 9.13 2.80 3.36
C ILE A 5 9.56 1.41 3.84
N GLY A 6 8.92 0.89 4.87
CA GLY A 6 9.13 -0.49 5.34
C GLY A 6 7.78 -1.18 5.44
N ALA A 7 7.67 -2.41 4.94
CA ALA A 7 6.41 -3.14 4.87
C ALA A 7 6.57 -4.59 5.31
N PHE A 8 5.48 -5.10 5.89
CA PHE A 8 5.27 -6.50 6.21
C PHE A 8 3.93 -6.98 5.69
N GLY A 9 3.88 -8.16 5.09
CA GLY A 9 2.65 -8.77 4.57
C GLY A 9 2.91 -9.56 3.28
N PRO A 10 1.90 -10.22 2.72
CA PRO A 10 2.01 -10.81 1.39
C PRO A 10 2.48 -9.77 0.37
N ASN A 11 3.42 -10.12 -0.51
CA ASN A 11 3.92 -9.22 -1.55
C ASN A 11 4.52 -7.89 -1.05
N ALA A 12 5.09 -7.85 0.17
CA ALA A 12 5.68 -6.62 0.72
C ALA A 12 6.76 -6.02 -0.19
N GLY A 13 7.54 -6.86 -0.89
CA GLY A 13 8.54 -6.39 -1.86
C GLY A 13 7.93 -5.66 -3.06
N LEU A 14 6.82 -6.16 -3.60
CA LEU A 14 6.06 -5.45 -4.64
C LEU A 14 5.44 -4.16 -4.08
N ALA A 15 4.93 -4.22 -2.86
CA ALA A 15 4.29 -3.09 -2.19
C ALA A 15 5.23 -1.91 -1.99
N VAL A 16 6.46 -2.12 -1.50
CA VAL A 16 7.44 -1.03 -1.33
C VAL A 16 7.87 -0.42 -2.67
N TYR A 17 7.98 -1.24 -3.72
CA TYR A 17 8.27 -0.76 -5.07
C TYR A 17 7.14 0.10 -5.63
N ARG A 18 5.89 -0.39 -5.60
CA ARG A 18 4.73 0.34 -6.11
C ARG A 18 4.46 1.60 -5.30
N ALA A 19 4.65 1.56 -3.98
CA ALA A 19 4.52 2.72 -3.10
C ALA A 19 5.55 3.80 -3.43
N LEU A 20 6.84 3.46 -3.61
CA LEU A 20 7.84 4.44 -4.03
C LEU A 20 7.52 5.00 -5.42
N ARG A 21 7.14 4.14 -6.38
CA ARG A 21 6.79 4.58 -7.74
C ARG A 21 5.59 5.54 -7.74
N ALA A 22 4.59 5.29 -6.90
CA ALA A 22 3.44 6.19 -6.73
C ALA A 22 3.88 7.53 -6.12
N ALA A 23 4.73 7.50 -5.09
CA ALA A 23 5.29 8.70 -4.49
C ALA A 23 6.13 9.51 -5.49
N GLU A 24 6.97 8.86 -6.31
CA GLU A 24 7.78 9.48 -7.36
C GLU A 24 6.94 10.11 -8.47
N LYS A 25 5.77 9.54 -8.78
CA LYS A 25 4.88 10.04 -9.82
C LYS A 25 4.21 11.37 -9.47
N VAL A 26 3.90 11.58 -8.19
CA VAL A 26 3.17 12.79 -7.72
C VAL A 26 4.04 13.73 -6.90
N GLY A 27 5.12 13.22 -6.33
CA GLY A 27 6.00 13.93 -5.43
C GLY A 27 6.93 14.87 -6.19
N THR A 28 7.15 16.05 -5.61
CA THR A 28 8.16 17.00 -6.08
C THR A 28 9.16 17.31 -4.96
N GLY A 29 10.37 17.71 -5.33
CA GLY A 29 11.47 17.95 -4.38
C GLY A 29 12.50 16.82 -4.40
N ALA A 30 12.90 16.33 -3.24
CA ALA A 30 14.04 15.42 -3.12
C ALA A 30 13.65 13.93 -3.26
N ILE A 31 13.15 13.55 -4.43
CA ILE A 31 12.67 12.20 -4.77
C ILE A 31 13.09 11.81 -6.20
N GLY A 32 13.13 10.51 -6.53
CA GLY A 32 13.43 10.01 -7.88
C GLY A 32 14.92 9.89 -8.25
N GLY A 33 15.83 10.02 -7.28
CA GLY A 33 17.27 9.86 -7.45
C GLY A 33 17.77 8.47 -7.08
N PHE A 34 18.57 8.35 -6.03
CA PHE A 34 19.03 7.04 -5.58
C PHE A 34 17.88 6.26 -4.93
N ALA A 35 17.90 4.94 -5.03
CA ALA A 35 17.06 4.06 -4.25
C ALA A 35 17.84 2.81 -3.84
N THR A 36 17.59 2.34 -2.62
CA THR A 36 18.05 1.05 -2.11
C THR A 36 16.84 0.28 -1.64
N PHE A 37 16.55 -0.80 -2.32
CA PHE A 37 15.53 -1.77 -1.98
C PHE A 37 16.18 -2.95 -1.28
N ALA A 38 15.53 -3.47 -0.23
CA ALA A 38 15.92 -4.69 0.44
C ALA A 38 14.68 -5.55 0.71
N ALA A 39 14.82 -6.86 0.58
CA ALA A 39 13.77 -7.82 0.91
C ALA A 39 14.37 -9.06 1.59
N ILE A 40 13.61 -9.64 2.52
CA ILE A 40 13.88 -10.97 3.07
C ILE A 40 12.87 -11.92 2.43
N THR A 41 13.38 -12.84 1.61
CA THR A 41 12.58 -13.85 0.91
C THR A 41 12.09 -14.93 1.88
N GLU A 42 11.12 -15.74 1.44
CA GLU A 42 10.57 -16.83 2.25
C GLU A 42 11.62 -17.88 2.66
N ASP A 43 12.61 -18.13 1.79
CA ASP A 43 13.74 -19.03 2.08
C ASP A 43 14.87 -18.37 2.90
N GLY A 44 14.65 -17.15 3.41
CA GLY A 44 15.58 -16.45 4.29
C GLY A 44 16.79 -15.83 3.58
N ARG A 45 16.75 -15.68 2.26
CA ARG A 45 17.76 -14.88 1.54
C ARG A 45 17.47 -13.39 1.69
N VAL A 46 18.53 -12.60 1.66
CA VAL A 46 18.44 -11.15 1.56
C VAL A 46 18.70 -10.75 0.12
N LEU A 47 17.74 -10.07 -0.50
CA LEU A 47 17.87 -9.51 -1.83
C LEU A 47 18.01 -7.99 -1.75
N TYR A 48 18.89 -7.42 -2.56
CA TYR A 48 19.03 -5.98 -2.73
C TYR A 48 18.86 -5.61 -4.19
N SER A 49 18.23 -4.45 -4.41
CA SER A 49 18.24 -3.74 -5.69
C SER A 49 18.61 -2.28 -5.42
N VAL A 50 19.58 -1.77 -6.17
CA VAL A 50 20.20 -0.48 -5.90
C VAL A 50 20.35 0.31 -7.18
N THR A 51 20.02 1.60 -7.11
CA THR A 51 20.31 2.56 -8.17
C THR A 51 20.79 3.88 -7.55
N GLN A 52 21.66 4.58 -8.26
CA GLN A 52 22.07 5.95 -7.89
C GLN A 52 21.12 7.01 -8.44
N ARG A 53 20.40 6.72 -9.54
CA ARG A 53 19.59 7.71 -10.28
C ARG A 53 18.37 7.07 -10.91
N GLY A 54 17.22 7.72 -10.81
CA GLY A 54 15.97 7.29 -11.43
C GLY A 54 15.03 6.52 -10.49
N GLY A 55 15.42 6.27 -9.24
CA GLY A 55 14.53 5.72 -8.23
C GLY A 55 13.91 4.38 -8.64
N ALA A 56 12.59 4.24 -8.50
CA ALA A 56 11.91 3.01 -8.90
C ALA A 56 11.98 2.74 -10.42
N SER A 57 12.19 3.77 -11.26
CA SER A 57 12.25 3.61 -12.73
C SER A 57 13.54 2.98 -13.25
N THR A 58 14.55 2.79 -12.39
CA THR A 58 15.85 2.19 -12.76
C THR A 58 16.33 1.12 -11.80
N ALA A 59 15.68 0.95 -10.64
CA ALA A 59 16.11 0.00 -9.61
C ALA A 59 16.05 -1.47 -10.07
N PHE A 60 15.02 -1.84 -10.84
CA PHE A 60 14.84 -3.21 -11.33
C PHE A 60 14.97 -3.27 -12.85
N THR A 61 15.62 -4.33 -13.35
CA THR A 61 15.91 -4.52 -14.77
C THR A 61 15.56 -5.93 -15.23
N ASP A 62 15.07 -6.06 -16.46
CA ASP A 62 14.90 -7.32 -17.18
C ASP A 62 15.57 -7.19 -18.56
N GLY A 63 16.70 -7.87 -18.74
CA GLY A 63 17.60 -7.64 -19.86
C GLY A 63 18.04 -6.17 -19.94
N GLU A 64 17.69 -5.51 -21.03
CA GLU A 64 18.01 -4.08 -21.28
C GLU A 64 16.91 -3.11 -20.83
N ILE A 65 15.79 -3.62 -20.31
CA ILE A 65 14.64 -2.81 -19.90
C ILE A 65 14.76 -2.45 -18.42
N THR A 66 14.75 -1.16 -18.10
CA THR A 66 14.75 -0.65 -16.72
C THR A 66 13.35 -0.28 -16.24
N GLY A 67 13.16 -0.31 -14.92
CA GLY A 67 11.91 0.14 -14.29
C GLY A 67 10.78 -0.87 -14.40
N VAL A 68 11.12 -2.14 -14.66
CA VAL A 68 10.19 -3.27 -14.57
C VAL A 68 9.78 -3.51 -13.12
N GLU A 69 8.78 -4.37 -12.91
CA GLU A 69 8.44 -4.82 -11.56
C GLU A 69 9.58 -5.64 -10.95
N PRO A 70 9.67 -5.75 -9.61
CA PRO A 70 10.69 -6.56 -8.96
C PRO A 70 10.66 -8.02 -9.42
N TRP A 71 11.83 -8.68 -9.38
CA TRP A 71 11.91 -10.13 -9.67
C TRP A 71 10.97 -10.92 -8.75
N PRO A 72 10.43 -12.08 -9.18
CA PRO A 72 9.39 -12.80 -8.44
C PRO A 72 9.71 -13.01 -6.96
N ASP A 73 10.91 -13.47 -6.61
CA ASP A 73 11.36 -13.68 -5.23
C ASP A 73 11.39 -12.39 -4.40
N PHE A 74 11.74 -11.25 -5.02
CA PHE A 74 11.68 -9.96 -4.36
C PHE A 74 10.23 -9.54 -4.19
N ALA A 75 9.42 -9.62 -5.25
CA ALA A 75 8.04 -9.17 -5.27
C ALA A 75 7.19 -9.87 -4.19
N SER A 76 7.34 -11.18 -4.03
CA SER A 76 6.57 -12.01 -3.09
C SER A 76 7.09 -11.99 -1.65
N ALA A 77 8.26 -11.38 -1.40
CA ALA A 77 8.86 -11.32 -0.07
C ALA A 77 7.92 -10.71 0.98
N ARG A 78 7.95 -11.26 2.19
CA ARG A 78 7.05 -10.84 3.29
C ARG A 78 7.57 -9.65 4.09
N VAL A 79 8.86 -9.38 4.03
CA VAL A 79 9.51 -8.26 4.71
C VAL A 79 10.32 -7.51 3.66
N ALA A 80 10.00 -6.24 3.45
CA ALA A 80 10.74 -5.42 2.50
C ALA A 80 10.82 -3.97 2.94
N ALA A 81 11.83 -3.28 2.43
CA ALA A 81 11.99 -1.86 2.64
C ALA A 81 12.67 -1.17 1.47
N VAL A 82 12.49 0.15 1.42
CA VAL A 82 13.23 1.04 0.55
C VAL A 82 13.63 2.31 1.27
N ILE A 83 14.74 2.88 0.85
CA ILE A 83 15.14 4.27 1.11
C ILE A 83 15.51 4.93 -0.22
N SER A 84 14.97 6.12 -0.47
CA SER A 84 15.16 6.87 -1.72
C SER A 84 15.27 8.38 -1.49
N SER A 85 15.95 9.09 -2.40
CA SER A 85 16.15 10.55 -2.38
C SER A 85 16.55 11.08 -3.74
N GLY A 86 16.61 12.41 -3.92
CA GLY A 86 17.05 13.08 -5.16
C GLY A 86 18.56 13.00 -5.51
N PRO A 87 19.52 13.33 -4.62
CA PRO A 87 20.94 13.37 -4.99
C PRO A 87 21.60 11.99 -4.92
N ASP A 88 22.67 11.79 -5.68
CA ASP A 88 23.59 10.64 -5.56
C ASP A 88 24.08 10.48 -4.10
N ARG A 89 24.49 9.26 -3.74
CA ARG A 89 25.05 8.96 -2.41
C ARG A 89 26.43 8.32 -2.50
N PRO A 90 27.37 8.72 -1.62
CA PRO A 90 28.69 8.10 -1.60
C PRO A 90 28.63 6.70 -0.98
N GLY A 91 29.54 5.83 -1.43
CA GLY A 91 29.76 4.52 -0.85
C GLY A 91 28.72 3.47 -1.25
N ASP A 92 28.76 2.37 -0.51
CA ASP A 92 27.88 1.23 -0.68
C ASP A 92 26.47 1.53 -0.12
N LEU A 93 25.49 1.63 -1.01
CA LEU A 93 24.13 2.02 -0.65
C LEU A 93 23.39 0.94 0.13
N THR A 94 23.80 -0.33 0.04
CA THR A 94 23.16 -1.43 0.79
C THR A 94 23.23 -1.20 2.30
N ARG A 95 24.26 -0.48 2.77
CA ARG A 95 24.44 -0.09 4.18
C ARG A 95 23.32 0.81 4.72
N LEU A 96 22.56 1.46 3.84
CA LEU A 96 21.42 2.28 4.25
C LEU A 96 20.27 1.44 4.82
N ILE A 97 20.18 0.16 4.45
CA ILE A 97 19.21 -0.80 4.97
C ILE A 97 19.92 -2.03 5.54
N PRO A 98 20.49 -1.94 6.75
CA PRO A 98 21.04 -3.13 7.39
C PRO A 98 19.94 -4.17 7.61
N THR A 99 20.27 -5.42 7.30
CA THR A 99 19.32 -6.52 7.27
C THR A 99 19.92 -7.77 7.92
N ASN A 100 19.11 -8.47 8.70
CA ASN A 100 19.41 -9.83 9.17
C ASN A 100 18.17 -10.70 8.89
N PRO A 101 18.26 -11.74 8.04
CA PRO A 101 17.09 -12.49 7.61
C PRO A 101 16.37 -13.25 8.73
N ALA A 102 17.05 -13.52 9.86
CA ALA A 102 16.43 -14.16 11.02
C ALA A 102 15.67 -13.17 11.93
N VAL A 103 15.82 -11.86 11.71
CA VAL A 103 15.38 -10.81 12.63
C VAL A 103 14.51 -9.77 11.94
N GLY A 104 14.98 -9.21 10.82
CA GLY A 104 14.32 -8.12 10.12
C GLY A 104 15.30 -7.18 9.42
N LEU A 105 14.82 -5.98 9.13
CA LEU A 105 15.59 -4.91 8.49
C LEU A 105 15.28 -3.55 9.10
N VAL A 106 16.17 -2.59 8.86
CA VAL A 106 15.98 -1.21 9.31
C VAL A 106 16.21 -0.26 8.14
N THR A 107 15.20 0.51 7.77
CA THR A 107 15.31 1.63 6.81
C THR A 107 15.05 2.95 7.54
N GLY A 108 14.91 4.05 6.82
CA GLY A 108 14.54 5.31 7.41
C GLY A 108 14.61 6.50 6.47
N HIS A 109 14.62 7.68 7.06
CA HIS A 109 14.88 8.93 6.36
C HIS A 109 15.72 9.84 7.26
N ARG A 110 16.24 10.95 6.72
CA ARG A 110 17.25 11.80 7.39
C ARG A 110 18.45 10.94 7.85
N ILE A 111 19.44 10.75 6.97
CA ILE A 111 20.76 10.18 7.29
C ILE A 111 20.73 9.03 8.34
N PRO A 112 20.16 7.86 8.03
CA PRO A 112 20.10 6.73 8.97
C PRO A 112 21.46 6.22 9.44
N LEU A 113 22.53 6.54 8.70
CA LEU A 113 23.93 6.26 9.06
C LEU A 113 24.50 7.25 10.10
N THR A 114 23.72 8.22 10.58
CA THR A 114 24.14 9.12 11.66
C THR A 114 24.52 8.29 12.88
N LYS A 115 25.62 8.68 13.53
CA LYS A 115 26.04 8.05 14.78
C LYS A 115 25.22 8.60 15.94
N GLY A 116 24.68 7.70 16.75
CA GLY A 116 24.02 8.06 18.01
C GLY A 116 25.02 8.49 19.08
N THR A 117 24.52 8.75 20.28
CA THR A 117 25.33 9.11 21.47
C THR A 117 26.33 8.02 21.86
N ASN A 118 26.04 6.76 21.52
CA ASN A 118 26.94 5.62 21.68
C ASN A 118 28.01 5.48 20.57
N GLY A 119 28.04 6.38 19.58
CA GLY A 119 28.99 6.34 18.47
C GLY A 119 28.70 5.30 17.39
N ILE A 120 27.62 4.52 17.53
CA ILE A 120 27.17 3.50 16.56
C ILE A 120 26.19 4.14 15.58
N GLN A 121 26.19 3.69 14.32
CA GLN A 121 25.18 4.14 13.35
C GLN A 121 23.79 3.72 13.83
N MET A 122 22.85 4.65 13.85
CA MET A 122 21.54 4.44 14.49
C MET A 122 20.75 3.29 13.85
N ASN A 123 20.82 3.11 12.53
CA ASN A 123 20.18 1.98 11.85
C ASN A 123 20.79 0.61 12.25
N LEU A 124 22.11 0.53 12.42
CA LEU A 124 22.80 -0.67 12.89
C LEU A 124 22.54 -0.95 14.37
N ASP A 125 22.49 0.08 15.21
CA ASP A 125 22.14 -0.06 16.63
C ASP A 125 20.73 -0.63 16.78
N ALA A 126 19.76 -0.10 16.03
CA ALA A 126 18.39 -0.64 16.03
C ALA A 126 18.33 -2.11 15.62
N LEU A 127 19.01 -2.50 14.53
CA LEU A 127 19.07 -3.91 14.12
C LEU A 127 19.75 -4.79 15.17
N THR A 128 20.81 -4.30 15.82
CA THR A 128 21.53 -5.02 16.89
C THR A 128 20.62 -5.25 18.10
N ARG A 129 19.80 -4.26 18.47
CA ARG A 129 18.81 -4.42 19.55
C ARG A 129 17.71 -5.40 19.20
N MET A 130 17.26 -5.42 17.94
CA MET A 130 16.32 -6.43 17.45
C MET A 130 16.93 -7.83 17.51
N GLN A 131 18.20 -7.98 17.12
CA GLN A 131 18.95 -9.25 17.26
C GLN A 131 19.07 -9.70 18.72
N ALA A 132 19.17 -8.75 19.65
CA ALA A 132 19.17 -9.02 21.08
C ALA A 132 17.77 -9.31 21.67
N GLY A 133 16.72 -9.37 20.85
CA GLY A 133 15.36 -9.73 21.25
C GLY A 133 14.40 -8.55 21.48
N SER A 134 14.83 -7.31 21.27
CA SER A 134 13.90 -6.17 21.29
C SER A 134 12.91 -6.26 20.13
N SER A 135 11.66 -5.88 20.35
CA SER A 135 10.72 -5.71 19.24
C SER A 135 11.17 -4.58 18.30
N ALA A 136 10.74 -4.61 17.04
CA ALA A 136 11.02 -3.52 16.09
C ALA A 136 10.60 -2.14 16.62
N VAL A 137 9.43 -2.07 17.30
CA VAL A 137 8.92 -0.86 17.95
C VAL A 137 9.87 -0.39 19.05
N THR A 138 10.19 -1.28 19.99
CA THR A 138 11.08 -0.96 21.11
C THR A 138 12.46 -0.50 20.64
N ALA A 139 13.03 -1.19 19.64
CA ALA A 139 14.34 -0.85 19.09
C ALA A 139 14.34 0.54 18.43
N ALA A 140 13.34 0.84 17.60
CA ALA A 140 13.21 2.14 16.95
C ALA A 140 13.12 3.28 17.97
N HIS A 141 12.23 3.15 18.96
CA HIS A 141 12.04 4.15 20.02
C HIS A 141 13.30 4.34 20.86
N SER A 142 13.88 3.26 21.37
CA SER A 142 15.03 3.35 22.28
C SER A 142 16.22 4.05 21.61
N VAL A 143 16.51 3.73 20.34
CA VAL A 143 17.60 4.36 19.60
C VAL A 143 17.35 5.85 19.36
N THR A 144 16.11 6.24 19.00
CA THR A 144 15.79 7.65 18.77
C THR A 144 15.74 8.48 20.05
N ASP A 145 15.26 7.89 21.16
CA ASP A 145 15.08 8.56 22.45
C ASP A 145 16.41 8.78 23.17
N GLU A 146 17.37 7.86 23.01
CA GLU A 146 18.74 8.00 23.52
C GLU A 146 19.59 9.02 22.73
N SER A 147 19.16 9.39 21.53
CA SER A 147 19.86 10.33 20.63
C SER A 147 18.92 11.42 20.07
N PRO A 148 18.22 12.20 20.93
CA PRO A 148 17.16 13.11 20.48
C PRO A 148 17.68 14.26 19.59
N GLY A 149 18.98 14.56 19.69
CA GLY A 149 19.66 15.57 18.88
C GLY A 149 20.16 15.09 17.51
N ALA A 150 20.12 13.79 17.21
CA ALA A 150 20.58 13.27 15.93
C ALA A 150 19.62 13.63 14.78
N ASP A 151 20.11 13.75 13.55
CA ASP A 151 19.27 14.00 12.37
C ASP A 151 18.88 12.67 11.73
N CYS A 152 17.96 11.94 12.39
CA CYS A 152 17.60 10.56 12.05
C CYS A 152 16.12 10.24 12.24
N GLY A 153 15.53 9.53 11.28
CA GLY A 153 14.28 8.81 11.45
C GLY A 153 14.43 7.37 10.97
N LEU A 154 13.84 6.43 11.69
CA LEU A 154 14.00 4.99 11.51
C LEU A 154 12.66 4.29 11.30
N ILE A 155 12.68 3.29 10.41
CA ILE A 155 11.62 2.30 10.27
C ILE A 155 12.27 0.95 10.50
N CYS A 156 11.90 0.27 11.59
CA CYS A 156 12.32 -1.09 11.88
C CYS A 156 11.18 -2.03 11.50
N VAL A 157 11.47 -3.09 10.75
CA VAL A 157 10.50 -4.14 10.40
C VAL A 157 11.09 -5.47 10.84
N ASP A 158 10.42 -6.19 11.73
CA ASP A 158 10.84 -7.54 12.09
C ASP A 158 10.12 -8.62 11.28
N VAL A 159 10.70 -9.83 11.28
CA VAL A 159 10.14 -11.00 10.58
C VAL A 159 8.81 -11.49 11.17
N ALA A 160 8.43 -11.01 12.36
CA ALA A 160 7.15 -11.29 12.99
C ALA A 160 6.06 -10.28 12.59
N GLY A 161 6.41 -9.25 11.81
CA GLY A 161 5.48 -8.27 11.27
C GLY A 161 5.22 -7.06 12.15
N ARG A 162 6.01 -6.85 13.21
CA ARG A 162 5.95 -5.62 14.00
C ARG A 162 6.78 -4.55 13.29
N ILE A 163 6.22 -3.35 13.19
CA ILE A 163 6.87 -2.19 12.57
C ILE A 163 7.01 -1.06 13.59
N GLY A 164 8.25 -0.62 13.82
CA GLY A 164 8.55 0.58 14.60
C GLY A 164 8.85 1.75 13.68
N VAL A 165 8.11 2.86 13.81
CA VAL A 165 8.30 4.07 13.01
C VAL A 165 8.60 5.25 13.94
N CYS A 166 9.81 5.79 13.89
CA CYS A 166 10.25 6.82 14.84
C CYS A 166 11.09 7.91 14.19
N ASN A 167 10.96 9.13 14.71
CA ASN A 167 11.82 10.26 14.42
C ASN A 167 12.51 10.72 15.71
N THR A 168 13.76 11.17 15.62
CA THR A 168 14.36 11.91 16.73
C THR A 168 13.64 13.24 16.94
N GLU A 169 13.76 13.80 18.15
CA GLU A 169 13.18 15.11 18.47
C GLU A 169 13.67 16.23 17.54
N ARG A 170 14.92 16.16 17.07
CA ARG A 170 15.43 17.09 16.05
C ARG A 170 14.66 17.00 14.74
N VAL A 171 14.37 15.81 14.25
CA VAL A 171 13.65 15.63 12.98
C VAL A 171 12.18 16.02 13.11
N LYS A 172 11.53 15.71 14.24
CA LYS A 172 10.15 16.09 14.53
C LYS A 172 9.90 17.61 14.46
N ARG A 173 10.92 18.44 14.72
CA ARG A 173 10.83 19.92 14.63
C ARG A 173 10.81 20.47 13.21
N ARG A 174 11.00 19.65 12.18
CA ARG A 174 10.97 20.10 10.80
C ARG A 174 9.52 20.35 10.36
N PRO A 175 9.25 21.43 9.59
CA PRO A 175 7.90 21.69 9.08
C PRO A 175 7.53 20.80 7.88
N ASP A 176 8.48 20.04 7.34
CA ASP A 176 8.37 19.27 6.10
C ASP A 176 8.50 17.76 6.32
N VAL A 177 8.14 17.25 7.50
CA VAL A 177 8.21 15.82 7.84
C VAL A 177 6.83 15.16 7.75
N ALA A 178 6.80 13.93 7.24
CA ALA A 178 5.64 13.05 7.36
C ALA A 178 6.06 11.75 8.05
N THR A 179 5.18 11.24 8.91
CA THR A 179 5.33 9.99 9.64
C THR A 179 4.00 9.28 9.64
N LEU A 180 3.98 8.05 9.13
CA LEU A 180 2.77 7.24 9.03
C LEU A 180 3.11 5.79 9.34
N LEU A 181 2.24 5.13 10.11
CA LEU A 181 2.17 3.69 10.25
C LEU A 181 0.74 3.31 9.92
N ARG A 182 0.56 2.35 9.00
CA ARG A 182 -0.76 1.83 8.65
C ARG A 182 -0.73 0.32 8.77
N GLU A 183 -1.78 -0.22 9.37
CA GLU A 183 -1.97 -1.65 9.59
C GLU A 183 -3.34 -2.05 9.06
N ASP A 184 -3.40 -3.21 8.40
CA ASP A 184 -4.62 -3.89 8.05
C ASP A 184 -4.79 -5.10 8.97
N GLN A 185 -5.75 -5.00 9.89
CA GLN A 185 -6.03 -6.04 10.88
C GLN A 185 -6.58 -7.32 10.24
N VAL A 186 -7.18 -7.24 9.05
CA VAL A 186 -7.75 -8.42 8.37
C VAL A 186 -6.65 -9.30 7.80
N THR A 187 -5.67 -8.70 7.13
CA THR A 187 -4.57 -9.44 6.48
C THR A 187 -3.34 -9.57 7.37
N GLY A 188 -3.24 -8.78 8.44
CA GLY A 188 -2.03 -8.63 9.24
C GLY A 188 -0.90 -7.87 8.52
N SER A 189 -1.23 -7.19 7.41
CA SER A 189 -0.26 -6.40 6.66
C SER A 189 -0.01 -5.06 7.34
N ALA A 190 1.22 -4.56 7.28
CA ALA A 190 1.60 -3.29 7.88
C ALA A 190 2.62 -2.54 7.02
N VAL A 191 2.56 -1.22 7.02
CA VAL A 191 3.53 -0.36 6.33
C VAL A 191 3.85 0.89 7.16
N GLY A 192 5.13 1.15 7.34
CA GLY A 192 5.67 2.40 7.85
C GLY A 192 6.19 3.28 6.73
N VAL A 193 5.90 4.58 6.79
CA VAL A 193 6.40 5.59 5.85
C VAL A 193 6.95 6.78 6.63
N LEU A 194 8.19 7.15 6.31
CA LEU A 194 8.82 8.37 6.78
C LEU A 194 9.32 9.16 5.58
N HIS A 195 9.05 10.46 5.50
CA HIS A 195 9.73 11.28 4.50
C HIS A 195 9.90 12.73 4.91
N ASN A 196 10.78 13.41 4.18
CA ASN A 196 10.91 14.85 4.29
C ASN A 196 11.29 15.51 2.97
N SER A 197 10.95 16.80 2.81
CA SER A 197 11.29 17.62 1.63
C SER A 197 10.69 17.08 0.33
N ILE A 198 9.54 16.41 0.42
CA ILE A 198 8.76 15.90 -0.71
C ILE A 198 7.34 16.46 -0.61
N ASN A 199 6.93 17.22 -1.63
CA ASN A 199 5.62 17.86 -1.71
C ASN A 199 4.65 17.07 -2.61
N PRO A 200 3.34 17.09 -2.33
CA PRO A 200 2.69 17.68 -1.15
C PRO A 200 3.00 16.92 0.14
N PHE A 201 3.40 17.65 1.20
CA PHE A 201 3.75 17.05 2.49
C PHE A 201 2.56 16.26 3.07
N GLY A 202 2.85 15.13 3.73
CA GLY A 202 1.81 14.25 4.30
C GLY A 202 1.07 13.42 3.25
N ALA A 203 0.45 14.06 2.25
CA ALA A 203 -0.34 13.38 1.21
C ALA A 203 0.48 12.33 0.43
N VAL A 204 1.78 12.59 0.19
CA VAL A 204 2.67 11.58 -0.41
C VAL A 204 2.86 10.36 0.50
N ALA A 205 2.91 10.53 1.83
CA ALA A 205 3.02 9.40 2.76
C ALA A 205 1.71 8.58 2.78
N GLU A 206 0.57 9.27 2.80
CA GLU A 206 -0.75 8.65 2.75
C GLU A 206 -0.96 7.84 1.46
N LEU A 207 -0.57 8.40 0.31
CA LEU A 207 -0.63 7.70 -0.97
C LEU A 207 0.28 6.47 -0.97
N ALA A 208 1.53 6.60 -0.53
CA ALA A 208 2.48 5.50 -0.49
C ALA A 208 1.97 4.35 0.40
N ALA A 209 1.47 4.66 1.60
CA ALA A 209 0.91 3.66 2.50
C ALA A 209 -0.37 3.03 1.96
N ALA A 210 -1.26 3.81 1.31
CA ALA A 210 -2.46 3.26 0.68
C ALA A 210 -2.12 2.26 -0.42
N VAL A 211 -1.20 2.64 -1.33
CA VAL A 211 -0.74 1.75 -2.41
C VAL A 211 -0.06 0.50 -1.86
N ALA A 212 0.73 0.63 -0.79
CA ALA A 212 1.38 -0.52 -0.16
C ALA A 212 0.34 -1.48 0.44
N ILE A 213 -0.61 -0.99 1.24
CA ILE A 213 -1.67 -1.84 1.81
C ILE A 213 -2.51 -2.47 0.70
N GLU A 214 -2.92 -1.73 -0.33
CA GLU A 214 -3.68 -2.29 -1.45
C GLU A 214 -2.89 -3.35 -2.22
N THR A 215 -1.57 -3.21 -2.31
CA THR A 215 -0.71 -4.20 -2.97
C THR A 215 -0.55 -5.48 -2.14
N MET A 216 -0.53 -5.36 -0.80
CA MET A 216 -0.38 -6.50 0.11
C MET A 216 -1.70 -7.16 0.48
N ALA A 217 -2.79 -6.41 0.44
CA ALA A 217 -4.12 -6.97 0.45
C ALA A 217 -4.25 -7.79 -0.83
N GLU A 218 -4.30 -9.12 -0.69
CA GLU A 218 -4.78 -9.94 -1.79
C GLU A 218 -6.08 -9.30 -2.29
N VAL A 219 -6.11 -8.88 -3.56
CA VAL A 219 -7.36 -8.47 -4.18
C VAL A 219 -8.23 -9.71 -4.11
N ALA A 220 -9.13 -9.76 -3.12
CA ALA A 220 -10.03 -10.88 -2.94
C ALA A 220 -10.65 -11.15 -4.31
N ALA A 221 -10.31 -12.31 -4.89
CA ALA A 221 -10.81 -12.66 -6.20
C ALA A 221 -12.33 -12.53 -6.12
N SER A 222 -12.94 -11.92 -7.14
CA SER A 222 -14.40 -11.82 -7.16
C SER A 222 -14.99 -13.21 -6.94
N ASN A 223 -15.93 -13.36 -6.00
CA ASN A 223 -16.65 -14.62 -5.79
C ASN A 223 -17.40 -15.04 -7.05
N GLY A 224 -17.67 -14.09 -7.94
CA GLY A 224 -18.14 -14.33 -9.30
C GLY A 224 -18.62 -13.05 -9.96
N PHE A 225 -19.48 -13.21 -10.95
CA PHE A 225 -20.13 -12.12 -11.66
C PHE A 225 -21.63 -12.37 -11.70
N VAL A 226 -22.41 -11.29 -11.60
CA VAL A 226 -23.83 -11.28 -11.93
C VAL A 226 -24.04 -10.43 -13.18
N THR A 227 -25.00 -10.79 -14.03
CA THR A 227 -25.27 -10.11 -15.29
C THR A 227 -26.59 -9.37 -15.21
N ILE A 228 -26.52 -8.04 -15.30
CA ILE A 228 -27.70 -7.18 -15.38
C ILE A 228 -27.97 -6.80 -16.82
N ARG A 229 -29.24 -6.76 -17.21
CA ARG A 229 -29.69 -6.53 -18.60
C ARG A 229 -30.74 -5.44 -18.67
N ALA A 230 -30.83 -4.78 -19.82
CA ALA A 230 -31.89 -3.82 -20.08
C ALA A 230 -33.26 -4.49 -19.88
N GLY A 231 -34.19 -3.79 -19.25
CA GLY A 231 -35.46 -4.33 -18.78
C GLY A 231 -35.42 -4.96 -17.38
N THR A 232 -34.28 -4.92 -16.66
CA THR A 232 -34.24 -5.37 -15.25
C THR A 232 -35.10 -4.44 -14.40
N PRO A 233 -36.08 -4.95 -13.65
CA PRO A 233 -36.90 -4.11 -12.77
C PRO A 233 -36.09 -3.56 -11.60
N ILE A 234 -36.37 -2.32 -11.24
CA ILE A 234 -35.83 -1.63 -10.06
C ILE A 234 -36.98 -1.11 -9.20
N ALA A 235 -36.86 -1.26 -7.89
CA ALA A 235 -37.87 -0.80 -6.93
C ALA A 235 -37.23 -0.25 -5.64
N LEU A 236 -38.01 0.50 -4.85
CA LEU A 236 -37.60 0.81 -3.49
C LEU A 236 -37.59 -0.44 -2.63
N GLY A 237 -36.54 -0.59 -1.84
CA GLY A 237 -36.41 -1.63 -0.84
C GLY A 237 -35.83 -1.09 0.45
N ALA A 238 -35.77 -1.97 1.45
CA ALA A 238 -35.11 -1.67 2.72
C ALA A 238 -33.57 -1.72 2.63
N GLU A 239 -33.02 -2.28 1.54
CA GLU A 239 -31.60 -2.34 1.26
C GLU A 239 -31.31 -2.17 -0.25
N ASP A 240 -30.11 -1.71 -0.55
CA ASP A 240 -29.53 -1.74 -1.89
C ASP A 240 -29.10 -3.17 -2.19
N ALA A 241 -29.79 -3.82 -3.13
CA ALA A 241 -29.58 -5.24 -3.39
C ALA A 241 -29.84 -5.64 -4.85
N VAL A 242 -29.13 -6.67 -5.27
CA VAL A 242 -29.24 -7.33 -6.56
C VAL A 242 -29.71 -8.75 -6.31
N PHE A 243 -30.87 -9.11 -6.84
CA PHE A 243 -31.44 -10.44 -6.70
C PHE A 243 -31.29 -11.20 -8.00
N CYS A 244 -30.64 -12.36 -7.94
CA CYS A 244 -30.23 -13.14 -9.09
C CYS A 244 -30.84 -14.53 -9.09
N ASP A 245 -31.00 -15.09 -10.29
CA ASP A 245 -31.24 -16.51 -10.49
C ASP A 245 -29.96 -17.33 -10.17
N PRO A 246 -30.05 -18.67 -10.12
CA PRO A 246 -28.89 -19.55 -9.89
C PRO A 246 -27.77 -19.44 -10.94
N ASN A 247 -28.05 -18.88 -12.12
CA ASN A 247 -27.06 -18.68 -13.19
C ASN A 247 -26.40 -17.30 -13.09
N GLY A 248 -26.75 -16.48 -12.09
CA GLY A 248 -26.24 -15.13 -11.90
C GLY A 248 -26.89 -14.09 -12.81
N ASN A 249 -28.05 -14.37 -13.42
CA ASN A 249 -28.81 -13.33 -14.12
C ASN A 249 -29.61 -12.51 -13.11
N VAL A 250 -29.50 -11.19 -13.18
CA VAL A 250 -30.23 -10.30 -12.29
C VAL A 250 -31.70 -10.30 -12.66
N LEU A 251 -32.55 -10.65 -11.68
CA LEU A 251 -34.01 -10.67 -11.79
C LEU A 251 -34.63 -9.34 -11.36
N ARG A 252 -34.06 -8.68 -10.34
CA ARG A 252 -34.46 -7.35 -9.89
C ARG A 252 -33.35 -6.66 -9.11
N VAL A 253 -33.42 -5.34 -9.07
CA VAL A 253 -32.62 -4.49 -8.18
C VAL A 253 -33.55 -3.81 -7.18
N THR A 254 -33.13 -3.70 -5.93
CA THR A 254 -33.71 -2.75 -4.98
C THR A 254 -32.72 -1.65 -4.68
N THR A 255 -33.26 -0.45 -4.50
CA THR A 255 -32.51 0.72 -4.05
C THR A 255 -33.17 1.30 -2.80
N THR A 256 -32.37 1.89 -1.91
CA THR A 256 -32.88 2.70 -0.80
C THR A 256 -33.13 4.15 -1.21
N ASP A 257 -32.62 4.59 -2.36
CA ASP A 257 -32.75 5.97 -2.84
C ASP A 257 -34.13 6.22 -3.49
N PRO A 258 -35.05 6.98 -2.84
CA PRO A 258 -36.35 7.32 -3.41
C PRO A 258 -36.26 8.22 -4.64
N ALA A 259 -35.12 8.87 -4.89
CA ALA A 259 -34.94 9.75 -6.03
C ALA A 259 -35.00 9.00 -7.37
N PHE A 260 -34.74 7.68 -7.40
CA PHE A 260 -34.79 6.89 -8.64
C PHE A 260 -36.16 6.95 -9.34
N VAL A 261 -37.26 7.14 -8.60
CA VAL A 261 -38.62 7.26 -9.16
C VAL A 261 -38.73 8.44 -10.13
N ASN A 262 -37.98 9.50 -9.86
CA ASN A 262 -38.06 10.77 -10.58
C ASN A 262 -36.82 11.03 -11.46
N GLN A 263 -35.90 10.08 -11.56
CA GLN A 263 -34.65 10.23 -12.29
C GLN A 263 -34.53 9.22 -13.43
N THR A 264 -34.16 9.71 -14.61
CA THR A 264 -33.90 8.86 -15.77
C THR A 264 -32.46 8.37 -15.84
N LYS A 265 -31.57 8.94 -15.02
CA LYS A 265 -30.14 8.57 -14.93
C LYS A 265 -29.76 8.49 -13.46
N LEU A 266 -29.19 7.35 -13.07
CA LEU A 266 -28.76 7.07 -11.70
C LEU A 266 -27.63 6.03 -11.66
N ALA A 267 -27.05 5.84 -10.49
CA ALA A 267 -26.18 4.71 -10.21
C ALA A 267 -27.02 3.56 -9.64
N ALA A 268 -27.25 2.49 -10.41
CA ALA A 268 -27.93 1.30 -9.91
C ALA A 268 -27.51 0.03 -10.67
N PRO A 269 -27.17 -1.07 -9.96
CA PRO A 269 -27.04 -1.15 -8.51
C PRO A 269 -25.84 -0.33 -7.98
N TYR A 270 -25.96 0.18 -6.76
CA TYR A 270 -24.87 0.93 -6.10
C TYR A 270 -23.68 0.03 -5.79
N LEU A 271 -22.51 0.64 -5.60
CA LEU A 271 -21.37 -0.05 -5.00
C LEU A 271 -21.76 -0.63 -3.63
N ALA A 272 -21.26 -1.83 -3.31
CA ALA A 272 -21.53 -2.55 -2.08
C ALA A 272 -22.99 -2.98 -1.85
N SER A 273 -23.83 -2.96 -2.89
CA SER A 273 -25.18 -3.55 -2.86
C SER A 273 -25.11 -5.05 -2.55
N SER A 274 -25.97 -5.55 -1.67
CA SER A 274 -26.05 -6.99 -1.36
C SER A 274 -26.37 -7.80 -2.63
N VAL A 275 -25.61 -8.85 -2.91
CA VAL A 275 -25.89 -9.78 -4.00
C VAL A 275 -26.52 -11.04 -3.44
N TRP A 276 -27.73 -11.34 -3.88
CA TRP A 276 -28.49 -12.52 -3.51
C TRP A 276 -28.58 -13.47 -4.71
N ILE A 277 -28.17 -14.73 -4.54
CA ILE A 277 -28.34 -15.80 -5.54
C ILE A 277 -29.34 -16.79 -4.97
N GLY A 278 -30.54 -16.84 -5.56
CA GLY A 278 -31.68 -17.50 -4.92
C GLY A 278 -31.99 -16.84 -3.56
N GLU A 279 -31.99 -17.63 -2.49
CA GLU A 279 -32.24 -17.15 -1.11
C GLU A 279 -30.96 -16.87 -0.31
N SER A 280 -29.78 -17.12 -0.89
CA SER A 280 -28.50 -16.97 -0.21
C SER A 280 -27.81 -15.66 -0.57
N ARG A 281 -27.32 -14.94 0.43
CA ARG A 281 -26.46 -13.77 0.22
C ARG A 281 -25.07 -14.25 -0.21
N ALA A 282 -24.71 -13.96 -1.46
CA ALA A 282 -23.46 -14.39 -2.09
C ALA A 282 -22.31 -13.38 -1.93
N GLY A 283 -22.63 -12.11 -1.65
CA GLY A 283 -21.63 -11.07 -1.42
C GLY A 283 -22.19 -9.66 -1.59
N GLN A 284 -21.34 -8.75 -2.04
CA GLN A 284 -21.64 -7.36 -2.35
C GLN A 284 -21.01 -6.96 -3.68
N THR A 285 -21.69 -6.10 -4.45
CA THR A 285 -21.17 -5.57 -5.71
C THR A 285 -19.88 -4.78 -5.51
N THR A 286 -18.91 -4.94 -6.41
CA THR A 286 -17.64 -4.19 -6.39
C THR A 286 -17.51 -3.16 -7.51
N ALA A 287 -18.58 -3.01 -8.30
CA ALA A 287 -18.68 -2.02 -9.36
C ALA A 287 -20.08 -1.41 -9.38
N GLU A 288 -20.15 -0.16 -9.84
CA GLU A 288 -21.37 0.61 -9.95
C GLU A 288 -21.49 1.13 -11.40
N PRO A 289 -22.52 0.72 -12.17
CA PRO A 289 -22.71 1.21 -13.52
C PRO A 289 -23.47 2.55 -13.53
N PHE A 290 -23.07 3.44 -14.44
CA PHE A 290 -23.89 4.59 -14.79
C PHE A 290 -25.11 4.10 -15.58
N THR A 291 -26.28 4.23 -15.00
CA THR A 291 -27.47 3.53 -15.45
C THR A 291 -28.57 4.50 -15.84
N SER A 292 -29.32 4.17 -16.89
CA SER A 292 -30.58 4.85 -17.16
C SER A 292 -31.75 3.99 -16.69
N ALA A 293 -32.76 4.62 -16.12
CA ALA A 293 -33.99 3.94 -15.74
C ALA A 293 -35.21 4.70 -16.24
N GLU A 294 -36.28 3.97 -16.52
CA GLU A 294 -37.55 4.56 -16.93
C GLU A 294 -38.67 3.61 -16.52
N HIS A 295 -39.76 4.16 -15.98
CA HIS A 295 -40.95 3.38 -15.60
C HIS A 295 -40.65 2.18 -14.67
N GLY A 296 -39.65 2.28 -13.79
CA GLY A 296 -39.26 1.20 -12.87
C GLY A 296 -38.39 0.11 -13.50
N PHE A 297 -37.82 0.35 -14.67
CA PHE A 297 -36.91 -0.58 -15.35
C PHE A 297 -35.58 0.09 -15.69
N LEU A 298 -34.50 -0.67 -15.57
CA LEU A 298 -33.16 -0.26 -15.95
C LEU A 298 -32.99 -0.49 -17.46
N ASN A 299 -32.63 0.54 -18.21
CA ASN A 299 -32.64 0.55 -19.67
C ASN A 299 -31.24 0.45 -20.30
N SER A 300 -30.20 0.98 -19.64
CA SER A 300 -28.83 0.88 -20.12
C SER A 300 -27.82 1.01 -18.99
N PHE A 301 -26.63 0.44 -19.19
CA PHE A 301 -25.52 0.41 -18.23
C PHE A 301 -24.25 0.84 -18.94
N ASN A 302 -23.70 2.00 -18.59
CA ASN A 302 -22.57 2.62 -19.29
C ASN A 302 -22.80 2.71 -20.81
N GLY A 303 -24.05 2.96 -21.23
CA GLY A 303 -24.47 3.01 -22.64
C GLY A 303 -24.66 1.65 -23.32
N LYS A 304 -24.59 0.53 -22.59
CA LYS A 304 -24.78 -0.83 -23.11
C LYS A 304 -26.09 -1.45 -22.59
N GLY A 305 -26.61 -2.44 -23.31
CA GLY A 305 -27.80 -3.20 -22.90
C GLY A 305 -27.54 -4.27 -21.83
N GLU A 306 -26.28 -4.53 -21.50
CA GLU A 306 -25.88 -5.48 -20.46
C GLU A 306 -24.62 -5.01 -19.72
N PHE A 307 -24.48 -5.44 -18.47
CA PHE A 307 -23.28 -5.21 -17.68
C PHE A 307 -23.03 -6.41 -16.75
N ARG A 308 -21.79 -6.90 -16.72
CA ARG A 308 -21.35 -7.92 -15.77
C ARG A 308 -20.77 -7.24 -14.54
N ILE A 309 -21.43 -7.42 -13.41
CA ILE A 309 -21.06 -6.83 -12.12
C ILE A 309 -20.26 -7.87 -11.32
N PRO A 310 -18.97 -7.63 -11.04
CA PRO A 310 -18.24 -8.44 -10.07
C PRO A 310 -18.81 -8.26 -8.67
N TYR A 311 -18.77 -9.32 -7.86
CA TYR A 311 -19.13 -9.27 -6.44
C TYR A 311 -18.13 -10.02 -5.57
N ARG A 312 -18.07 -9.66 -4.29
CA ARG A 312 -17.21 -10.28 -3.26
C ARG A 312 -17.93 -10.45 -1.93
#